data_AF-A1RWA2-F1
#
_entry.id   AF-A1RWA2-F1
#
_cell.length_a   1.000
_cell.length_b   1.000
_cell.length_c   1.000
_cell.angle_alpha   90.00
_cell.angle_beta   90.00
_cell.angle_gamma   90.00
#
_symmetry.space_group_name_H-M   'P 1'
#
loop_
_entity.id
_entity.type
_entity.pdbx_description
1 polymer ?
#
loop_
_entity_poly.entity_id
_entity_poly.type
_entity_poly.pdbx_seq_one_letter_code
_entity_poly.pdbx_strand_id
1 'polypeptide(L)'
;MERVAEAAAFLSAAEEKFSKDEDFERDARLAILLALRAVSEDLGSLDPIELAGTLPERIIGEVILLKEISTRAYSVRGEALLEASREAVEIAVSIILYRVASNQGEQP
;
A
#
# COMPACT_ATOMS: atom_id res chain seq x y z
N MET A 1 -6.33 -5.08 8.48
CA MET A 1 -6.24 -3.90 9.39
C MET A 1 -4.87 -3.78 10.06
N GLU A 2 -4.41 -4.78 10.82
CA GLU A 2 -3.12 -4.71 11.56
C GLU A 2 -1.90 -4.42 10.65
N ARG A 3 -1.84 -5.00 9.44
CA ARG A 3 -0.74 -4.81 8.50
C ARG A 3 -0.66 -3.41 7.87
N VAL A 4 -1.79 -2.74 7.64
CA VAL A 4 -1.77 -1.35 7.15
C VAL A 4 -1.32 -0.39 8.23
N ALA A 5 -1.68 -0.65 9.49
CA ALA A 5 -1.12 0.11 10.61
C ALA A 5 0.40 -0.08 10.72
N GLU A 6 0.91 -1.30 10.49
CA GLU A 6 2.35 -1.57 10.42
C GLU A 6 3.03 -0.80 9.28
N ALA A 7 2.44 -0.82 8.08
CA ALA A 7 2.95 -0.05 6.93
C ALA A 7 3.01 1.45 7.21
N ALA A 8 1.96 2.01 7.82
CA ALA A 8 1.90 3.42 8.22
C ALA A 8 2.96 3.77 9.28
N ALA A 9 3.23 2.87 10.23
CA ALA A 9 4.26 3.08 11.23
C ALA A 9 5.67 3.16 10.61
N PHE A 10 5.97 2.30 9.64
CA PHE A 10 7.23 2.37 8.89
C PHE A 10 7.33 3.63 8.02
N LEU A 11 6.22 4.09 7.42
CA LEU A 11 6.21 5.34 6.69
C LEU A 11 6.51 6.52 7.63
N SER A 12 5.83 6.62 8.77
CA SER A 12 6.09 7.66 9.77
C SER A 12 7.55 7.66 10.24
N ALA A 13 8.14 6.48 10.48
CA ALA A 13 9.55 6.36 10.83
C ALA A 13 10.48 6.84 9.70
N ALA A 14 10.15 6.52 8.46
CA ALA A 14 10.91 6.98 7.30
C ALA A 14 10.84 8.51 7.14
N GLU A 15 9.66 9.11 7.32
CA GLU A 15 9.48 10.57 7.27
C GLU A 15 10.25 11.28 8.39
N GLU A 16 10.21 10.73 9.61
CA GLU A 16 10.96 11.28 10.74
C GLU A 16 12.46 11.25 10.46
N LYS A 17 12.99 10.13 9.94
CA LYS A 17 14.41 10.00 9.59
C LYS A 17 14.80 10.93 8.44
N PHE A 18 13.97 11.04 7.40
CA PHE A 18 14.19 11.99 6.30
C PHE A 18 14.29 13.42 6.81
N SER A 19 13.41 13.83 7.75
CA SER A 19 13.45 15.17 8.34
C SER A 19 14.70 15.49 9.17
N LYS A 20 15.46 14.45 9.54
CA LYS A 20 16.70 14.54 10.33
C LYS A 20 17.96 14.25 9.50
N ASP A 21 17.82 14.13 8.17
CA ASP A 21 18.90 13.70 7.27
C ASP A 21 19.51 12.33 7.64
N GLU A 22 18.72 11.43 8.23
CA GLU A 22 19.11 10.07 8.60
C GLU A 22 18.77 9.06 7.48
N ASP A 23 19.38 7.87 7.52
CA ASP A 23 19.07 6.79 6.56
C ASP A 23 17.64 6.23 6.78
N PHE A 24 16.73 6.67 5.91
CA PHE A 24 15.30 6.33 5.93
C PHE A 24 14.90 5.29 4.88
N GLU A 25 15.75 5.00 3.89
CA GLU A 25 15.33 4.26 2.69
C GLU A 25 14.82 2.86 3.01
N ARG A 26 15.42 2.21 4.01
CA ARG A 26 14.98 0.89 4.49
C ARG A 26 13.54 0.93 4.99
N ASP A 27 13.19 1.92 5.79
CA ASP A 27 11.86 2.00 6.39
C ASP A 27 10.81 2.36 5.33
N ALA A 28 11.14 3.25 4.39
CA ALA A 28 10.29 3.56 3.24
C ALA A 28 10.01 2.31 2.38
N ARG A 29 11.02 1.48 2.11
CA ARG A 29 10.84 0.20 1.39
C ARG A 29 9.97 -0.77 2.17
N LEU A 30 10.15 -0.86 3.49
CA LEU A 30 9.34 -1.72 4.36
C LEU A 30 7.87 -1.28 4.36
N ALA A 31 7.60 0.02 4.41
CA ALA A 31 6.25 0.55 4.31
C ALA A 31 5.56 0.14 2.99
N ILE A 32 6.26 0.27 1.85
CA ILE A 32 5.73 -0.18 0.53
C ILE A 32 5.43 -1.69 0.54
N LEU A 33 6.37 -2.51 1.01
CA LEU A 33 6.21 -3.96 1.03
C LEU A 33 5.06 -4.40 1.93
N LEU A 34 4.91 -3.77 3.09
CA LEU A 34 3.82 -4.05 4.02
C LEU A 34 2.47 -3.57 3.50
N ALA A 35 2.42 -2.43 2.79
CA ALA A 35 1.23 -1.96 2.11
C ALA A 35 0.74 -2.97 1.06
N LEU A 36 1.65 -3.43 0.17
CA LEU A 36 1.34 -4.48 -0.81
C LEU A 36 0.89 -5.78 -0.14
N ARG A 37 1.59 -6.20 0.90
CA ARG A 37 1.25 -7.41 1.65
C ARG A 37 -0.12 -7.32 2.30
N ALA A 38 -0.46 -6.18 2.90
CA ALA A 38 -1.75 -5.97 3.53
C ALA A 38 -2.91 -6.09 2.53
N VAL A 39 -2.74 -5.52 1.34
CA VAL A 39 -3.74 -5.65 0.25
C VAL A 39 -3.81 -7.09 -0.25
N SER A 40 -2.67 -7.76 -0.42
CA SER A 40 -2.62 -9.17 -0.84
C SER A 40 -3.34 -10.10 0.15
N GLU A 41 -3.12 -9.89 1.45
CA GLU A 41 -3.79 -10.66 2.52
C GLU A 41 -5.30 -10.37 2.59
N ASP A 42 -5.73 -9.14 2.34
CA ASP A 42 -7.15 -8.75 2.38
C ASP A 42 -7.94 -9.25 1.15
N LEU A 43 -7.34 -9.15 -0.04
CA LEU A 43 -7.97 -9.55 -1.30
C LEU A 43 -7.78 -11.04 -1.63
N GLY A 44 -6.78 -11.69 -1.05
CA GLY A 44 -6.38 -13.08 -1.34
C GLY A 44 -5.64 -13.26 -2.68
N SER A 45 -5.73 -12.29 -3.59
CA SER A 45 -4.99 -12.24 -4.85
C SER A 45 -4.68 -10.79 -5.25
N LEU A 46 -3.62 -10.62 -6.04
CA LEU A 46 -3.24 -9.36 -6.68
C LEU A 46 -3.26 -9.48 -8.22
N ASP A 47 -3.83 -10.55 -8.76
CA ASP A 47 -4.01 -10.70 -10.20
C ASP A 47 -5.23 -9.89 -10.66
N PRO A 48 -5.05 -8.85 -11.52
CA PRO A 48 -6.16 -8.05 -12.02
C PRO A 48 -7.26 -8.87 -12.71
N ILE A 49 -6.92 -10.02 -13.32
CA ILE A 49 -7.89 -10.89 -13.98
C ILE A 49 -8.77 -11.60 -12.95
N GLU A 50 -8.20 -12.06 -11.83
CA GLU A 50 -8.96 -12.69 -10.75
C GLU A 50 -9.81 -11.68 -9.98
N LEU A 51 -9.34 -10.43 -9.90
CA LEU A 51 -10.08 -9.33 -9.29
C LEU A 51 -11.19 -8.79 -10.21
N ALA A 52 -11.09 -9.03 -11.52
CA ALA A 52 -12.11 -8.61 -12.48
C ALA A 52 -13.45 -9.33 -12.19
N GLY A 53 -14.51 -8.54 -12.00
CA GLY A 53 -15.84 -9.06 -11.67
C GLY A 53 -16.12 -9.21 -10.17
N THR A 54 -15.11 -9.03 -9.30
CA THR A 54 -15.29 -8.98 -7.84
C THR A 54 -15.07 -7.59 -7.26
N LEU A 55 -14.24 -6.77 -7.93
CA LEU A 55 -13.94 -5.40 -7.53
C LEU A 55 -14.28 -4.39 -8.64
N PRO A 56 -14.61 -3.13 -8.30
CA PRO A 56 -14.73 -2.05 -9.26
C PRO A 56 -13.40 -1.78 -9.98
N GLU A 57 -13.47 -1.39 -11.25
CA GLU A 57 -12.29 -1.10 -12.09
C GLU A 57 -11.32 -0.12 -11.43
N ARG A 58 -11.84 0.89 -10.72
CA ARG A 58 -11.01 1.84 -9.96
C ARG A 58 -10.11 1.15 -8.93
N ILE A 59 -10.67 0.20 -8.16
CA ILE A 59 -9.92 -0.52 -7.11
C ILE A 59 -8.89 -1.46 -7.75
N ILE A 60 -9.23 -2.07 -8.88
CA ILE A 60 -8.28 -2.87 -9.67
C ILE A 60 -7.11 -2.00 -10.15
N GLY A 61 -7.39 -0.77 -10.62
CA GLY A 61 -6.36 0.21 -10.98
C GLY A 61 -5.44 0.55 -9.82
N GLU A 62 -5.99 0.76 -8.62
CA GLU A 62 -5.22 0.99 -7.39
C GLU A 62 -4.31 -0.21 -7.05
N VAL A 63 -4.80 -1.45 -7.20
CA VAL A 63 -3.97 -2.67 -7.01
C VAL A 63 -2.81 -2.73 -8.01
N ILE A 64 -3.06 -2.42 -9.29
CA ILE A 64 -2.02 -2.39 -10.34
C ILE A 64 -0.95 -1.36 -9.98
N LEU A 65 -1.37 -0.14 -9.62
CA LEU A 65 -0.46 0.93 -9.25
C LEU A 65 0.41 0.55 -8.04
N LEU A 66 -0.19 -0.06 -7.00
CA LEU A 66 0.55 -0.53 -5.83
C LEU A 66 1.60 -1.59 -6.19
N LYS A 67 1.29 -2.52 -7.10
CA LYS A 67 2.26 -3.49 -7.62
C LYS A 67 3.41 -2.80 -8.33
N GLU A 68 3.12 -1.83 -9.20
CA GLU A 68 4.15 -1.08 -9.92
C GLU A 68 5.05 -0.28 -9.00
N ILE A 69 4.49 0.38 -7.97
CA ILE A 69 5.27 1.08 -6.94
C ILE A 69 6.19 0.09 -6.23
N SER A 70 5.67 -1.08 -5.81
CA SER A 70 6.48 -2.11 -5.17
C SER A 70 7.59 -2.65 -6.07
N THR A 71 7.34 -2.85 -7.37
CA THR A 71 8.38 -3.29 -8.32
C THR A 71 9.46 -2.23 -8.49
N ARG A 72 9.07 -0.96 -8.59
CA ARG A 72 10.00 0.16 -8.80
C ARG A 72 10.72 0.59 -7.53
N ALA A 73 10.22 0.26 -6.34
CA ALA A 73 10.79 0.71 -5.08
C ALA A 73 12.31 0.56 -5.06
N TYR A 74 12.87 -0.59 -5.46
CA TYR A 74 14.31 -0.90 -5.46
C TYR A 74 15.21 -0.02 -6.35
N SER A 75 14.64 0.65 -7.37
CA SER A 75 15.39 1.57 -8.23
C SER A 75 15.20 3.04 -7.87
N VAL A 76 14.23 3.36 -7.00
CA VAL A 76 13.96 4.72 -6.52
C VAL A 76 14.74 4.99 -5.22
N ARG A 77 15.17 6.24 -5.03
CA ARG A 77 15.97 6.72 -3.90
C ARG A 77 15.55 8.12 -3.46
N GLY A 78 16.02 8.55 -2.28
CA GLY A 78 15.81 9.91 -1.80
C GLY A 78 14.33 10.25 -1.63
N GLU A 79 13.98 11.53 -1.80
CA GLU A 79 12.61 12.03 -1.64
C GLU A 79 11.59 11.28 -2.50
N ALA A 80 11.95 10.89 -3.72
CA ALA A 80 11.08 10.11 -4.60
C ALA A 80 10.71 8.73 -4.01
N LEU A 81 11.60 8.12 -3.20
CA LEU A 81 11.28 6.87 -2.51
C LEU A 81 10.30 7.11 -1.36
N LEU A 82 10.39 8.25 -0.69
CA LEU A 82 9.48 8.65 0.37
C LEU A 82 8.09 8.94 -0.20
N GLU A 83 8.00 9.64 -1.34
CA GLU A 83 6.74 9.87 -2.06
C GLU A 83 6.10 8.55 -2.51
N ALA A 84 6.87 7.66 -3.13
CA ALA A 84 6.39 6.33 -3.50
C ALA A 84 5.90 5.53 -2.29
N SER A 85 6.56 5.69 -1.13
CA SER A 85 6.14 5.07 0.12
C SER A 85 4.82 5.62 0.65
N ARG A 86 4.58 6.94 0.55
CA ARG A 86 3.30 7.56 0.92
C ARG A 86 2.17 7.03 0.04
N GLU A 87 2.38 7.10 -1.27
CA GLU A 87 1.40 6.67 -2.26
C GLU A 87 1.01 5.19 -2.06
N ALA A 88 1.99 4.32 -1.80
CA ALA A 88 1.72 2.91 -1.51
C ALA A 88 0.83 2.71 -0.28
N VAL A 89 1.10 3.43 0.82
CA VAL A 89 0.30 3.33 2.05
C VAL A 89 -1.10 3.91 1.86
N GLU A 90 -1.23 5.05 1.17
CA GLU A 90 -2.53 5.66 0.84
C GLU A 90 -3.40 4.73 0.01
N ILE A 91 -2.83 4.10 -1.03
CA ILE A 91 -3.53 3.10 -1.83
C ILE A 91 -3.99 1.92 -0.97
N ALA A 92 -3.11 1.37 -0.13
CA ALA A 92 -3.49 0.24 0.73
C ALA A 92 -4.60 0.61 1.71
N VAL A 93 -4.58 1.81 2.28
CA VAL A 93 -5.68 2.32 3.13
C VAL A 93 -6.98 2.43 2.33
N SER A 94 -6.95 3.03 1.14
CA SER A 94 -8.12 3.18 0.26
C SER A 94 -8.79 1.83 -0.02
N ILE A 95 -8.00 0.83 -0.45
CA ILE A 95 -8.50 -0.51 -0.79
C ILE A 95 -9.12 -1.19 0.43
N ILE A 96 -8.46 -1.16 1.58
CA ILE A 96 -8.99 -1.81 2.80
C ILE A 96 -10.26 -1.11 3.29
N LEU A 97 -10.31 0.22 3.26
CA LEU A 97 -11.51 0.95 3.65
C LEU A 97 -12.69 0.63 2.71
N TYR A 98 -12.44 0.49 1.41
CA TYR A 98 -13.45 0.03 0.46
C TYR A 98 -13.98 -1.37 0.84
N ARG A 99 -13.09 -2.30 1.18
CA ARG A 99 -13.47 -3.68 1.55
C ARG A 99 -14.28 -3.73 2.84
N VAL A 100 -13.88 -2.96 3.86
CA VAL A 100 -14.64 -2.83 5.11
C VAL A 100 -16.04 -2.27 4.85
N ALA A 101 -16.16 -1.20 4.05
CA ALA A 101 -17.45 -0.60 3.72
C ALA A 101 -18.34 -1.55 2.92
N SER A 102 -17.76 -2.29 1.97
CA SER A 102 -18.49 -3.25 1.12
C SER A 102 -19.05 -4.41 1.94
N ASN A 103 -18.26 -4.96 2.88
CA ASN A 103 -18.70 -6.08 3.74
C ASN A 103 -19.78 -5.68 4.76
N GLN A 104 -19.88 -4.39 5.13
CA GLN A 104 -20.93 -3.90 6.03
C GLN A 104 -22.28 -3.71 5.31
N GLY A 105 -22.27 -3.51 3.99
CA GLY A 105 -23.49 -3.39 3.18
C GLY A 105 -24.20 -4.72 2.90
N GLU A 106 -23.58 -5.86 3.23
CA GLU A 106 -24.09 -7.21 2.98
C GLU A 106 -24.73 -7.89 4.21
N GLN A 107 -24.89 -7.20 5.36
CA GLN A 107 -25.61 -7.76 6.51
C GLN A 107 -27.13 -7.58 6.38
N PRO A 108 -27.94 -8.67 6.40
CA PRO A 108 -29.40 -8.62 6.39
C PRO A 108 -30.02 -8.11 7.70
#